data_AF-S9QPR3-F1
#
_entry.id   AF-S9QPR3-F1
#
_cell.length_a   1.000
_cell.length_b   1.000
_cell.length_c   1.000
_cell.angle_alpha   90.00
_cell.angle_beta   90.00
_cell.angle_gamma   90.00
#
_symmetry.space_group_name_H-M   'P 1'
#
loop_
_entity.id
_entity.type
_entity.pdbx_description
1 polymer ?
#
loop_
_entity_poly.entity_id
_entity_poly.type
_entity_poly.pdbx_seq_one_letter_code
_entity_poly.pdbx_strand_id
1 'polypeptide(L)'
;MPASQDALDCEAAIIALKTRSIPVEEAVAQSLVALDWLRSQGATQFLFKYCSTFDSTAEGNIGPVAEALMQALGTDRTVFVPTFPGTGRRCSWGIFSSVTCC
;
A
#
# COMPACT_ATOMS: atom_id res chain seq x y z
N MET A 1 0.36 8.30 14.61
CA MET A 1 1.58 7.49 14.65
C MET A 1 1.97 7.27 16.11
N PRO A 2 2.67 6.18 16.48
CA PRO A 2 3.09 5.98 17.86
C PRO A 2 3.87 7.20 18.35
N ALA A 3 3.63 7.59 19.60
CA ALA A 3 4.19 8.79 20.19
C ALA A 3 5.69 8.64 20.54
N SER A 4 6.17 7.39 20.71
CA SER A 4 7.57 7.08 20.97
C SER A 4 8.37 7.10 19.66
N GLN A 5 9.54 7.75 19.70
CA GLN A 5 10.53 7.79 18.63
C GLN A 5 11.68 6.81 18.88
N ASP A 6 11.51 5.89 19.84
CA ASP A 6 12.51 4.87 20.13
C ASP A 6 12.78 4.05 18.87
N ALA A 7 14.07 3.81 18.61
CA ALA A 7 14.48 3.01 17.47
C ALA A 7 13.83 1.62 17.57
N LEU A 8 13.06 1.25 16.55
CA LEU A 8 12.50 -0.09 16.48
C LEU A 8 13.60 -1.11 16.20
N ASP A 9 13.73 -2.10 17.07
CA ASP A 9 14.54 -3.29 16.82
C ASP A 9 13.74 -4.30 15.98
N CYS A 10 13.57 -4.01 14.70
CA CYS A 10 12.88 -4.89 13.76
C CYS A 10 13.40 -4.74 12.33
N GLU A 11 13.32 -5.83 11.55
CA GLU A 11 13.65 -5.82 10.12
C GLU A 11 12.56 -5.19 9.25
N ALA A 12 11.31 -5.19 9.73
CA ALA A 12 10.16 -4.64 9.01
C ALA A 12 9.10 -4.13 9.99
N ALA A 13 8.48 -2.98 9.65
CA ALA A 13 7.38 -2.39 10.38
C ALA A 13 6.13 -2.27 9.48
N ILE A 14 4.95 -2.46 10.08
CA ILE A 14 3.66 -2.36 9.38
C ILE A 14 2.80 -1.30 10.06
N ILE A 15 2.39 -0.29 9.31
CA ILE A 15 1.40 0.69 9.75
C ILE A 15 0.04 0.30 9.18
N ALA A 16 -0.87 -0.12 10.05
CA ALA A 16 -2.24 -0.47 9.67
C ALA A 16 -3.12 0.77 9.63
N LEU A 17 -3.54 1.18 8.43
CA LEU A 17 -4.45 2.31 8.21
C LEU A 17 -5.84 1.82 7.78
N LYS A 18 -6.87 2.58 8.14
CA LYS A 18 -8.26 2.35 7.70
C LYS A 18 -8.60 3.23 6.49
N THR A 19 -7.77 3.19 5.45
CA THR A 19 -7.81 4.15 4.32
C THR A 19 -8.48 3.62 3.06
N ARG A 20 -9.09 2.42 3.10
CA ARG A 20 -9.64 1.78 1.88
C ARG A 20 -10.75 2.60 1.22
N SER A 21 -11.69 3.11 2.00
CA SER A 21 -12.96 3.65 1.50
C SER A 21 -13.28 5.04 2.07
N ILE A 22 -12.26 5.72 2.61
CA ILE A 22 -12.36 7.11 3.07
C ILE A 22 -12.10 8.06 1.88
N PRO A 23 -12.39 9.36 2.00
CA PRO A 23 -12.07 10.33 0.95
C PRO A 23 -10.60 10.25 0.50
N VAL A 24 -10.38 10.42 -0.80
CA VAL A 24 -9.06 10.27 -1.43
C VAL A 24 -8.00 11.12 -0.74
N GLU A 25 -8.32 12.40 -0.49
CA GLU A 25 -7.40 13.35 0.16
C GLU A 25 -6.98 12.89 1.57
N GLU A 26 -7.93 12.35 2.34
CA GLU A 26 -7.64 11.81 3.67
C GLU A 26 -6.78 10.55 3.60
N ALA A 27 -7.04 9.67 2.63
CA ALA A 27 -6.25 8.46 2.42
C ALA A 27 -4.81 8.79 2.03
N VAL A 28 -4.62 9.78 1.16
CA VAL A 28 -3.30 10.28 0.76
C VAL A 28 -2.58 10.89 1.96
N ALA A 29 -3.23 11.81 2.70
CA ALA A 29 -2.64 12.48 3.84
C ALA A 29 -2.17 11.48 4.93
N GLN A 30 -3.01 10.50 5.28
CA GLN A 30 -2.65 9.47 6.26
C GLN A 30 -1.48 8.60 5.78
N SER A 31 -1.43 8.29 4.48
CA SER A 31 -0.37 7.46 3.91
C SER A 31 0.97 8.20 3.87
N LEU A 32 0.97 9.51 3.60
CA LEU A 32 2.19 10.34 3.65
C LEU A 32 2.71 10.49 5.09
N VAL A 33 1.83 10.69 6.07
CA VAL A 33 2.22 10.71 7.49
C VAL A 33 2.85 9.36 7.91
N ALA A 34 2.32 8.25 7.40
CA ALA A 34 2.87 6.92 7.65
C ALA A 34 4.25 6.73 6.98
N LEU A 35 4.41 7.22 5.74
CA LEU A 35 5.67 7.19 5.01
C LEU A 35 6.76 7.97 5.77
N ASP A 36 6.47 9.21 6.16
CA ASP A 36 7.44 10.08 6.86
C ASP A 36 7.87 9.46 8.18
N TRP A 37 6.93 8.85 8.90
CA TRP A 37 7.25 8.12 10.12
C TRP A 37 8.20 6.94 9.83
N LEU A 38 7.90 6.07 8.86
CA LEU A 38 8.77 4.95 8.50
C LEU A 38 10.16 5.42 8.03
N ARG A 39 10.24 6.51 7.28
CA ARG A 39 11.51 7.13 6.88
C ARG A 39 12.31 7.61 8.09
N SER A 40 11.66 8.23 9.08
CA SER A 40 12.31 8.66 10.32
C SER A 40 12.89 7.49 11.14
N GLN A 41 12.32 6.30 10.98
CA GLN A 41 12.82 5.06 11.61
C GLN A 41 13.96 4.40 10.81
N GLY A 42 14.40 5.00 9.69
CA GLY A 42 15.48 4.48 8.85
C GLY A 42 15.06 3.49 7.78
N ALA A 43 13.75 3.33 7.52
CA ALA A 43 13.28 2.46 6.45
C ALA A 43 13.77 2.93 5.06
N THR A 44 14.28 2.00 4.27
CA THR A 44 14.82 2.25 2.92
C THR A 44 13.96 1.66 1.80
N GLN A 45 13.04 0.76 2.14
CA GLN A 45 12.13 0.11 1.21
C GLN A 45 10.70 0.17 1.73
N PHE A 46 9.74 0.44 0.85
CA PHE A 46 8.34 0.68 1.19
C PHE A 46 7.42 -0.22 0.38
N LEU A 47 6.43 -0.80 1.05
CA LEU A 47 5.37 -1.60 0.43
C LEU A 47 4.01 -0.96 0.74
N PHE A 48 3.33 -0.47 -0.29
CA PHE A 48 1.93 -0.06 -0.16
C PHE A 48 1.02 -1.27 -0.32
N LYS A 49 0.54 -1.81 0.80
CA LYS A 49 -0.34 -2.99 0.82
C LYS A 49 -1.81 -2.59 0.70
N TYR A 50 -2.48 -3.08 -0.35
CA TYR A 50 -3.93 -2.98 -0.57
C TYR A 50 -4.59 -4.38 -0.67
N CYS A 51 -5.91 -4.44 -0.78
CA CYS A 51 -6.63 -5.72 -0.90
C CYS A 51 -6.28 -6.42 -2.23
N SER A 52 -6.07 -7.73 -2.21
CA SER A 52 -5.65 -8.52 -3.39
C SER A 52 -6.79 -8.79 -4.39
N THR A 53 -7.99 -8.27 -4.16
CA THR A 53 -9.05 -8.15 -5.19
C THR A 53 -9.03 -6.80 -5.90
N PHE A 54 -8.02 -5.95 -5.62
CA PHE A 54 -7.93 -4.60 -6.17
C PHE A 54 -9.18 -3.76 -5.87
N ASP A 55 -9.63 -3.81 -4.62
CA ASP A 55 -10.86 -3.19 -4.14
C ASP A 55 -10.73 -1.66 -4.12
N SER A 56 -11.22 -1.00 -5.17
CA SER A 56 -11.21 0.45 -5.37
C SER A 56 -12.33 0.89 -6.32
N THR A 57 -12.71 2.16 -6.27
CA THR A 57 -13.53 2.80 -7.31
C THR A 57 -12.63 3.45 -8.36
N ALA A 58 -13.21 4.06 -9.40
CA ALA A 58 -12.46 4.88 -10.36
C ALA A 58 -11.77 6.08 -9.68
N GLU A 59 -12.31 6.55 -8.56
CA GLU A 59 -11.77 7.69 -7.81
C GLU A 59 -10.61 7.30 -6.91
N GLY A 60 -10.56 6.05 -6.41
CA GLY A 60 -9.52 5.65 -5.48
C GLY A 60 -9.83 4.46 -4.58
N ASN A 61 -8.95 4.13 -3.63
CA ASN A 61 -7.78 4.93 -3.21
C ASN A 61 -6.42 4.41 -3.70
N ILE A 62 -6.38 3.28 -4.42
CA ILE A 62 -5.12 2.62 -4.78
C ILE A 62 -4.22 3.51 -5.66
N GLY A 63 -4.76 4.06 -6.75
CA GLY A 63 -4.02 4.93 -7.66
C GLY A 63 -3.51 6.21 -7.00
N PRO A 64 -4.40 7.06 -6.45
CA PRO A 64 -4.00 8.34 -5.85
C PRO A 64 -2.97 8.19 -4.71
N VAL A 65 -3.11 7.18 -3.86
CA VAL A 65 -2.14 6.92 -2.78
C VAL A 65 -0.80 6.46 -3.36
N ALA A 66 -0.79 5.56 -4.35
CA ALA A 66 0.44 5.11 -4.98
C ALA A 66 1.19 6.26 -5.66
N GLU A 67 0.49 7.13 -6.40
CA GLU A 67 1.07 8.30 -7.06
C GLU A 67 1.69 9.28 -6.04
N ALA A 68 0.98 9.59 -4.96
CA ALA A 68 1.48 10.47 -3.92
C ALA A 68 2.73 9.90 -3.23
N LEU A 69 2.74 8.59 -2.94
CA LEU A 69 3.92 7.91 -2.38
C LEU A 69 5.10 7.91 -3.34
N MET A 70 4.86 7.66 -4.65
CA MET A 70 5.91 7.70 -5.67
C MET A 70 6.53 9.09 -5.78
N GLN A 71 5.71 10.14 -5.76
CA GLN A 71 6.17 11.53 -5.78
C GLN A 71 7.02 11.85 -4.53
N ALA A 72 6.57 11.45 -3.33
CA ALA A 72 7.30 11.70 -2.08
C ALA A 72 8.62 10.91 -1.97
N LEU A 73 8.70 9.75 -2.64
CA LEU A 73 9.90 8.92 -2.71
C LEU A 73 10.81 9.27 -3.90
N GLY A 74 10.36 10.13 -4.81
CA GLY A 74 11.12 10.52 -6.01
C GLY A 74 11.34 9.37 -6.99
N THR A 75 10.39 8.44 -7.11
CA THR A 75 10.46 7.30 -8.04
C THR A 75 9.51 7.49 -9.22
N ASP A 76 9.95 7.07 -10.41
CA ASP A 76 9.18 7.14 -11.67
C ASP A 76 8.37 5.88 -11.94
N ARG A 77 8.65 4.77 -11.22
CA ARG A 77 8.04 3.46 -11.49
C ARG A 77 7.73 2.69 -10.21
N THR A 78 6.60 1.99 -10.22
CA THR A 78 6.24 1.01 -9.20
C THR A 78 5.51 -0.17 -9.85
N VAL A 79 5.31 -1.25 -9.10
CA VAL A 79 4.64 -2.46 -9.59
C VAL A 79 3.41 -2.77 -8.73
N PHE A 80 2.29 -3.04 -9.40
CA PHE A 80 1.07 -3.53 -8.75
C PHE A 80 0.98 -5.05 -8.90
N VAL A 81 1.02 -5.77 -7.78
CA VAL A 81 0.92 -7.24 -7.76
C VAL A 81 -0.14 -7.66 -6.74
N PRO A 82 -1.42 -7.70 -7.12
CA PRO A 82 -2.49 -8.17 -6.25
C PRO A 82 -2.60 -9.71 -6.22
N THR A 83 -1.69 -10.45 -6.87
CA THR A 83 -1.73 -11.91 -6.89
C THR A 83 -1.38 -12.50 -5.54
N PHE A 84 -2.10 -13.55 -5.14
CA PHE A 84 -1.77 -14.33 -3.95
C PHE A 84 -2.16 -15.79 -4.18
N PRO A 85 -1.27 -16.58 -4.82
CA PRO A 85 -1.59 -17.94 -5.28
C PRO A 85 -2.08 -18.87 -4.17
N GLY A 86 -1.56 -18.73 -2.95
CA GLY A 86 -2.00 -19.50 -1.79
C GLY A 86 -3.47 -19.29 -1.41
N THR A 87 -4.12 -18.25 -1.93
CA THR A 87 -5.56 -17.98 -1.76
C THR A 87 -6.35 -18.04 -3.07
N GLY A 88 -5.79 -18.67 -4.11
CA GLY A 88 -6.45 -18.81 -5.41
C GLY A 88 -6.52 -17.52 -6.25
N ARG A 89 -5.84 -16.44 -5.83
CA ARG A 89 -5.80 -15.17 -6.55
C ARG A 89 -4.67 -15.15 -7.57
N ARG A 90 -5.01 -15.08 -8.86
CA ARG A 90 -4.07 -15.08 -9.99
C ARG A 90 -4.26 -13.85 -10.87
N CYS A 91 -3.22 -13.52 -11.63
CA CYS A 91 -3.25 -12.53 -12.70
C CYS A 91 -2.73 -13.20 -13.97
N SER A 92 -3.51 -13.13 -15.04
CA SER A 92 -3.12 -13.60 -16.36
C SER A 92 -3.47 -12.52 -17.37
N TRP A 93 -2.50 -12.09 -18.17
CA TRP A 93 -2.72 -11.04 -19.19
C TRP A 93 -3.31 -9.73 -18.63
N GLY A 94 -2.99 -9.39 -17.37
CA GLY A 94 -3.53 -8.20 -16.70
C GLY A 94 -4.93 -8.36 -16.12
N ILE A 95 -5.56 -9.53 -16.26
CA ILE A 95 -6.89 -9.83 -15.69
C ILE A 95 -6.72 -10.50 -14.33
N PHE A 96 -7.31 -9.91 -13.29
CA PHE A 96 -7.37 -10.48 -11.95
C PHE A 96 -8.59 -11.39 -11.81
N SER A 97 -8.37 -12.62 -11.34
CA SER A 97 -9.45 -13.58 -11.14
C SER A 97 -9.30 -14.33 -9.80
N SER A 98 -10.45 -14.66 -9.20
CA SER A 98 -10.52 -15.70 -8.17
C SER A 98 -10.78 -17.03 -8.88
N VAL A 99 -9.84 -17.96 -8.80
CA VAL A 99 -10.13 -19.33 -9.23
C VAL A 99 -10.85 -20.01 -8.07
N THR A 100 -12.19 -20.05 -8.12
CA THR A 100 -12.92 -21.07 -7.38
C THR A 100 -12.59 -22.38 -8.09
N CYS A 101 -11.93 -23.31 -7.40
CA CYS A 101 -11.72 -24.65 -7.93
C CYS A 101 -13.10 -25.24 -8.26
N CYS A 102 -13.39 -25.44 -9.55
CA CYS A 102 -14.30 -26.52 -9.96
C CYS A 102 -13.49 -27.82 -9.96
#